data_AF-A0A5B9DUF4-F1
#
_entry.id   AF-A0A5B9DUF4-F1
#
_cell.length_a   1.000
_cell.length_b   1.000
_cell.length_c   1.000
_cell.angle_alpha   90.00
_cell.angle_beta   90.00
_cell.angle_gamma   90.00
#
_symmetry.space_group_name_H-M   'P 1'
#
loop_
_entity.id
_entity.type
_entity.pdbx_description
1 polymer ?
#
loop_
_entity_poly.entity_id
_entity_poly.type
_entity_poly.pdbx_seq_one_letter_code
_entity_poly.pdbx_strand_id
1 'polypeptide(L)'
;MDLLFQICLVAHLLALMVAGGSVVALPIVGRELAGAGPEVGKRFGGIAQLLGRNSRAAFGVLILTGILMVWLRYGGVDGIGVWFWVKMGLVVIVAIAMGAGGRFRAQGMRQAANVAAWVSRLALLGVIIAAVLAFS
;
A
#
# COMPACT_ATOMS: atom_id res chain seq x y z
N MET A 1 -24.86 9.67 8.08
CA MET A 1 -23.75 8.70 7.93
C MET A 1 -23.55 8.05 9.29
N ASP A 2 -23.59 6.73 9.37
CA ASP A 2 -23.41 5.98 10.62
C ASP A 2 -22.00 6.19 11.21
N LEU A 3 -21.87 6.13 12.54
CA LEU A 3 -20.62 6.34 13.27
C LEU A 3 -19.55 5.32 12.86
N LEU A 4 -19.95 4.05 12.66
CA LEU A 4 -19.03 3.00 12.23
C LEU A 4 -18.41 3.30 10.85
N PHE A 5 -19.21 3.83 9.92
CA PHE A 5 -18.70 4.23 8.60
C PHE A 5 -17.65 5.35 8.73
N GLN A 6 -17.89 6.34 9.59
CA GLN A 6 -16.93 7.43 9.81
C GLN A 6 -15.61 6.95 10.41
N ILE A 7 -15.68 6.05 11.40
CA ILE A 7 -14.49 5.42 12.00
C ILE A 7 -13.71 4.65 10.94
N CYS A 8 -14.40 3.85 10.12
CA CYS A 8 -13.77 3.11 9.03
C CYS A 8 -13.11 4.04 8.02
N LEU A 9 -13.76 5.15 7.67
CA LEU A 9 -13.23 6.14 6.73
C LEU A 9 -11.95 6.80 7.28
N VAL A 10 -11.94 7.22 8.54
CA VAL A 10 -10.75 7.78 9.18
C VAL A 10 -9.61 6.74 9.18
N ALA A 11 -9.89 5.51 9.62
CA ALA A 11 -8.91 4.44 9.63
C ALA A 11 -8.37 4.13 8.22
N HIS A 12 -9.23 4.15 7.20
CA HIS A 12 -8.86 3.94 5.81
C HIS A 12 -7.92 5.03 5.29
N LEU A 13 -8.23 6.30 5.56
CA LEU A 13 -7.41 7.44 5.15
C LEU A 13 -6.06 7.45 5.87
N LEU A 14 -6.03 7.17 7.17
CA LEU A 14 -4.78 7.03 7.93
C LEU A 14 -3.92 5.89 7.37
N ALA A 15 -4.53 4.73 7.07
CA ALA A 15 -3.87 3.60 6.44
C ALA A 15 -3.31 3.96 5.06
N LEU A 16 -4.05 4.73 4.26
CA LEU A 16 -3.60 5.23 2.96
C LEU A 16 -2.36 6.13 3.11
N MET A 17 -2.37 7.05 4.07
CA MET A 17 -1.21 7.91 4.34
C MET A 17 0.01 7.10 4.75
N VAL A 18 -0.13 6.13 5.65
CA VAL A 18 0.99 5.29 6.10
C VAL A 18 1.52 4.42 4.96
N ALA A 19 0.64 3.76 4.21
CA ALA A 19 1.03 2.90 3.10
C ALA A 19 1.68 3.71 1.96
N GLY A 20 1.05 4.82 1.55
CA GLY A 20 1.54 5.71 0.50
C GLY A 20 2.82 6.45 0.89
N GLY A 21 2.91 6.96 2.12
CA GLY A 21 4.12 7.59 2.64
C GLY A 21 5.30 6.61 2.68
N SER A 22 5.04 5.36 3.08
CA SER A 22 6.08 4.32 3.08
C SER A 22 6.57 3.96 1.69
N VAL A 23 5.72 4.03 0.66
CA VAL A 23 6.11 3.81 -0.75
C VAL A 23 7.18 4.81 -1.22
N VAL A 24 7.10 6.05 -0.74
CA VAL A 24 8.05 7.13 -1.05
C VAL A 24 9.27 7.10 -0.13
N ALA A 25 9.09 6.83 1.15
CA ALA A 25 10.16 6.88 2.15
C ALA A 25 11.12 5.68 2.08
N LEU A 26 10.61 4.45 1.88
CA LEU A 26 11.43 3.23 1.86
C LEU A 26 12.61 3.26 0.86
N PRO A 27 12.44 3.73 -0.39
CA PRO A 27 13.53 3.77 -1.37
C PRO A 27 14.60 4.80 -1.01
N ILE A 28 14.19 5.94 -0.46
CA ILE A 28 15.09 6.99 0.00
C ILE A 28 15.92 6.44 1.16
N VAL A 29 15.26 5.95 2.21
CA VAL A 29 15.91 5.35 3.38
C VAL A 29 16.83 4.19 2.96
N GLY A 30 16.37 3.33 2.05
CA GLY A 30 17.18 2.22 1.54
C GLY A 30 18.45 2.67 0.81
N ARG A 31 18.38 3.74 0.02
CA ARG A 31 19.53 4.30 -0.69
C ARG A 31 20.53 4.95 0.27
N GLU A 32 20.05 5.76 1.20
CA GLU A 32 20.91 6.42 2.19
C GLU A 32 21.61 5.41 3.09
N LEU A 33 20.92 4.34 3.52
CA LEU A 33 21.52 3.26 4.31
C LEU A 33 22.56 2.44 3.52
N ALA A 34 22.38 2.26 2.21
CA ALA A 34 23.33 1.54 1.37
C ALA A 34 24.63 2.32 1.15
N GLY A 35 24.58 3.66 1.19
CA GLY A 35 25.74 4.54 1.12
C GLY A 35 26.40 4.82 2.47
N ALA A 36 25.77 4.43 3.58
CA ALA A 36 26.25 4.73 4.91
C ALA A 36 27.30 3.71 5.40
N GLY A 37 28.20 4.16 6.29
CA GLY A 37 29.20 3.28 6.91
C GLY A 37 28.57 2.15 7.75
N PRO A 38 29.32 1.07 8.04
CA PRO A 38 28.79 -0.13 8.70
C PRO A 38 28.11 0.14 10.05
N GLU A 39 28.57 1.17 10.76
CA GLU A 39 28.08 1.57 12.08
C GLU A 39 26.69 2.23 12.01
N VAL A 40 26.46 3.07 10.99
CA VAL A 40 25.16 3.68 10.71
C VAL A 40 24.18 2.61 10.21
N GLY A 41 24.65 1.69 9.35
CA GLY A 41 23.86 0.55 8.88
C GLY A 41 23.35 -0.34 10.03
N LYS A 42 24.18 -0.61 11.04
CA LYS A 42 23.76 -1.38 12.24
C LYS A 42 22.73 -0.63 13.09
N ARG A 43 22.88 0.69 13.25
CA ARG A 43 21.98 1.51 14.09
C ARG A 43 20.62 1.76 13.43
N PHE A 44 20.58 1.92 12.11
CA PHE A 44 19.39 2.37 11.39
C PHE A 44 18.83 1.33 10.40
N GLY A 45 19.50 0.20 10.20
CA GLY A 45 19.04 -0.87 9.29
C GLY A 45 17.66 -1.43 9.63
N GLY A 46 17.29 -1.42 10.93
CA GLY A 46 15.96 -1.83 11.39
C GLY A 46 14.83 -0.90 10.93
N ILE A 47 15.12 0.38 10.60
CA ILE A 47 14.10 1.35 10.19
C ILE A 47 13.44 0.92 8.88
N ALA A 48 14.22 0.52 7.88
CA ALA A 48 13.68 0.07 6.60
C ALA A 48 12.77 -1.16 6.79
N GLN A 49 13.12 -2.06 7.72
CA GLN A 49 12.31 -3.24 8.03
C GLN A 49 11.01 -2.88 8.74
N LEU A 50 11.05 -1.95 9.71
CA LEU A 50 9.87 -1.43 10.40
C LEU A 50 8.93 -0.73 9.43
N LEU A 51 9.46 0.14 8.56
CA LEU A 51 8.67 0.87 7.57
C LEU A 51 8.01 -0.10 6.57
N GLY A 52 8.72 -1.15 6.16
CA GLY A 52 8.16 -2.22 5.32
C GLY A 52 7.12 -3.11 6.03
N ARG A 53 7.22 -3.32 7.34
CA ARG A 53 6.18 -4.00 8.13
C ARG A 53 4.95 -3.13 8.30
N ASN A 54 5.13 -1.86 8.67
CA ASN A 54 4.04 -0.90 8.85
C ASN A 54 3.30 -0.66 7.54
N SER A 55 4.00 -0.53 6.41
CA SER A 55 3.39 -0.40 5.08
C SER A 55 2.47 -1.57 4.76
N ARG A 56 2.90 -2.82 5.01
CA ARG A 56 2.09 -4.02 4.79
C ARG A 56 0.88 -4.09 5.72
N ALA A 57 1.07 -3.76 7.00
CA ALA A 57 -0.02 -3.72 7.96
C ALA A 57 -1.06 -2.65 7.59
N ALA A 58 -0.61 -1.44 7.27
CA ALA A 58 -1.46 -0.34 6.81
C ALA A 58 -2.20 -0.71 5.52
N PHE A 59 -1.53 -1.36 4.56
CA PHE A 59 -2.20 -1.84 3.34
C PHE A 59 -3.28 -2.89 3.64
N GLY A 60 -3.05 -3.79 4.61
CA GLY A 60 -4.09 -4.70 5.10
C GLY A 60 -5.29 -3.96 5.70
N VAL A 61 -5.04 -2.96 6.56
CA VAL A 61 -6.11 -2.11 7.13
C VAL A 61 -6.87 -1.38 6.03
N LEU A 62 -6.18 -0.86 5.01
CA LEU A 62 -6.78 -0.19 3.87
C LEU A 62 -7.77 -1.11 3.13
N ILE A 63 -7.39 -2.36 2.86
CA ILE A 63 -8.27 -3.34 2.21
C ILE A 63 -9.49 -3.63 3.09
N LEU A 64 -9.27 -3.97 4.36
CA LEU A 64 -10.35 -4.36 5.27
C LEU A 64 -11.36 -3.24 5.46
N THR A 65 -10.88 -2.03 5.74
CA THR A 65 -11.75 -0.84 5.90
C THR A 65 -12.44 -0.48 4.59
N GLY A 66 -11.80 -0.65 3.44
CA GLY A 66 -12.41 -0.42 2.13
C GLY A 66 -13.60 -1.33 1.86
N ILE A 67 -13.44 -2.64 2.08
CA ILE A 67 -14.51 -3.63 1.92
C ILE A 67 -15.64 -3.36 2.93
N LEU A 68 -15.29 -3.09 4.18
CA LEU A 68 -16.28 -2.82 5.23
C LEU A 68 -17.10 -1.55 4.92
N MET A 69 -16.46 -0.47 4.45
CA MET A 69 -17.18 0.74 4.06
C MET A 69 -18.16 0.51 2.91
N VAL A 70 -17.83 -0.35 1.95
CA VAL A 70 -18.75 -0.74 0.86
C VAL A 70 -19.97 -1.44 1.43
N TRP A 71 -19.75 -2.43 2.30
CA TRP A 71 -20.83 -3.16 2.95
C TRP A 71 -21.72 -2.24 3.78
N LEU A 72 -21.12 -1.36 4.59
CA LEU A 72 -21.85 -0.42 5.44
C LEU A 72 -22.63 0.65 4.65
N ARG A 73 -22.12 1.06 3.47
CA ARG A 73 -22.72 2.13 2.66
C ARG A 73 -23.79 1.63 1.70
N TYR A 74 -23.54 0.49 1.06
CA TYR A 74 -24.35 -0.02 -0.05
C TYR A 74 -25.09 -1.32 0.29
N GLY A 75 -24.78 -1.97 1.41
CA GLY A 75 -25.40 -3.27 1.78
C GLY A 75 -24.99 -4.44 0.88
N GLY A 76 -24.09 -4.21 -0.09
CA GLY A 76 -23.71 -5.15 -1.12
C GLY A 76 -22.83 -4.50 -2.19
N VAL A 77 -22.66 -5.19 -3.32
CA VAL A 77 -21.88 -4.70 -4.49
C VAL A 77 -22.75 -4.19 -5.64
N ASP A 78 -24.07 -4.22 -5.47
CA ASP A 78 -25.02 -3.79 -6.49
C ASP A 78 -25.00 -2.27 -6.65
N GLY A 79 -24.97 -1.81 -7.91
CA GLY A 79 -24.90 -0.38 -8.23
C GLY A 79 -23.51 0.25 -8.08
N ILE A 80 -22.47 -0.55 -7.81
CA ILE A 80 -21.09 -0.04 -7.73
C ILE A 80 -20.53 0.24 -9.13
N GLY A 81 -20.04 1.46 -9.33
CA GLY A 81 -19.49 1.92 -10.61
C GLY A 81 -18.21 1.19 -11.05
N VAL A 82 -17.95 1.19 -12.36
CA VAL A 82 -16.79 0.51 -12.98
C VAL A 82 -15.44 0.92 -12.37
N TRP A 83 -15.28 2.19 -12.00
CA TRP A 83 -14.03 2.71 -11.44
C TRP A 83 -13.68 2.12 -10.07
N PHE A 84 -14.69 1.72 -9.28
CA PHE A 84 -14.44 0.98 -8.05
C PHE A 84 -13.81 -0.38 -8.35
N TRP A 85 -14.31 -1.10 -9.36
CA TRP A 85 -13.77 -2.40 -9.75
C TRP A 85 -12.34 -2.27 -10.31
N VAL A 86 -12.08 -1.23 -11.10
CA VAL A 86 -10.71 -0.90 -11.55
C VAL A 86 -9.79 -0.65 -10.34
N LYS A 87 -10.23 0.15 -9.37
CA LYS A 87 -9.50 0.39 -8.11
C LYS A 87 -9.21 -0.93 -7.39
N MET A 88 -10.19 -1.82 -7.26
CA MET A 88 -10.01 -3.11 -6.60
C MET A 88 -9.03 -4.03 -7.34
N GLY A 89 -9.06 -4.06 -8.68
CA GLY A 89 -8.08 -4.79 -9.48
C GLY A 89 -6.65 -4.29 -9.25
N LEU A 90 -6.47 -2.97 -9.19
CA LEU A 90 -5.17 -2.36 -8.89
C LEU A 90 -4.69 -2.67 -7.46
N VAL A 91 -5.60 -2.71 -6.47
CA VAL A 91 -5.29 -3.15 -5.10
C VAL A 91 -4.75 -4.58 -5.10
N VAL A 92 -5.35 -5.49 -5.87
CA VAL A 92 -4.85 -6.87 -6.01
C VAL A 92 -3.43 -6.89 -6.61
N ILE A 93 -3.18 -6.08 -7.63
CA ILE A 93 -1.85 -5.94 -8.24
C ILE A 93 -0.82 -5.45 -7.20
N VAL A 94 -1.16 -4.46 -6.38
CA VAL A 94 -0.29 -3.98 -5.29
C VAL A 94 0.03 -5.11 -4.31
N ALA A 95 -0.98 -5.88 -3.88
CA ALA A 95 -0.80 -6.98 -2.94
C ALA A 95 0.17 -8.04 -3.47
N ILE A 96 -0.04 -8.45 -4.73
CA ILE A 96 0.81 -9.44 -5.42
C ILE A 96 2.23 -8.90 -5.56
N ALA A 97 2.39 -7.66 -6.02
CA ALA A 97 3.69 -7.05 -6.23
C ALA A 97 4.48 -6.90 -4.92
N MET A 98 3.82 -6.53 -3.81
CA MET A 98 4.45 -6.49 -2.48
C MET A 98 4.89 -7.87 -2.00
N GLY A 99 4.05 -8.89 -2.16
CA GLY A 99 4.37 -10.27 -1.79
C GLY A 99 5.52 -10.86 -2.62
N ALA A 100 5.43 -10.72 -3.95
CA ALA A 100 6.46 -11.17 -4.89
C ALA A 100 7.78 -10.43 -4.67
N GLY A 101 7.75 -9.10 -4.51
CA GLY A 101 8.94 -8.29 -4.25
C GLY A 101 9.67 -8.70 -2.96
N GLY A 102 8.94 -9.07 -1.90
CA GLY A 102 9.53 -9.63 -0.69
C GLY A 102 10.26 -10.95 -0.93
N ARG A 103 9.65 -11.86 -1.71
CA ARG A 103 10.27 -13.15 -2.09
C ARG A 103 11.50 -12.97 -2.97
N PHE A 104 11.42 -12.12 -3.99
CA PHE A 104 12.56 -11.83 -4.87
C PHE A 104 13.74 -11.24 -4.10
N ARG A 105 13.52 -10.39 -3.10
CA ARG A 105 14.61 -9.91 -2.22
C ARG A 105 15.23 -11.04 -1.41
N ALA A 106 14.42 -11.93 -0.83
CA ALA A 106 14.91 -13.06 -0.05
C ALA A 106 15.76 -14.02 -0.90
N GLN A 107 15.48 -14.11 -2.21
CA GLN A 107 16.23 -14.90 -3.18
C GLN A 107 17.43 -14.16 -3.81
N GLY A 108 17.73 -12.94 -3.39
CA GLY A 108 18.82 -12.13 -3.96
C GLY A 108 18.54 -11.53 -5.35
N MET A 109 17.32 -11.71 -5.89
CA MET A 109 16.91 -11.22 -7.21
C MET A 109 16.58 -9.71 -7.18
N ARG A 110 17.61 -8.87 -7.07
CA ARG A 110 17.48 -7.41 -6.91
C ARG A 110 16.68 -6.73 -8.02
N GLN A 111 16.91 -7.10 -9.27
CA GLN A 111 16.22 -6.48 -10.41
C GLN A 111 14.71 -6.80 -10.39
N ALA A 112 14.34 -8.07 -10.17
CA ALA A 112 12.93 -8.48 -10.07
C ALA A 112 12.23 -7.81 -8.88
N ALA A 113 12.92 -7.69 -7.73
CA ALA A 113 12.40 -6.96 -6.57
C ALA A 113 12.16 -5.46 -6.87
N ASN A 114 13.02 -4.83 -7.66
CA ASN A 114 12.86 -3.43 -8.07
C ASN A 114 11.69 -3.24 -9.04
N VAL A 115 11.52 -4.17 -9.99
CA VAL A 115 10.35 -4.17 -10.89
C VAL A 115 9.06 -4.32 -10.08
N ALA A 116 9.00 -5.29 -9.17
CA ALA A 116 7.85 -5.48 -8.29
C ALA A 116 7.57 -4.23 -7.44
N ALA A 117 8.61 -3.57 -6.93
CA ALA A 117 8.45 -2.29 -6.23
C ALA A 117 7.81 -1.24 -7.15
N TRP A 118 8.33 -1.01 -8.36
CA TRP A 118 7.76 -0.04 -9.30
C TRP A 118 6.32 -0.35 -9.69
N VAL A 119 6.01 -1.62 -9.97
CA VAL A 119 4.64 -2.08 -10.25
C VAL A 119 3.71 -1.71 -9.09
N SER A 120 4.12 -1.96 -7.85
CA SER A 120 3.31 -1.60 -6.68
C SER A 120 3.07 -0.08 -6.56
N ARG A 121 4.06 0.76 -6.92
CA ARG A 121 3.90 2.23 -6.88
C ARG A 121 2.94 2.74 -7.94
N LEU A 122 3.11 2.27 -9.18
CA LEU A 122 2.26 2.66 -10.30
C LEU A 122 0.82 2.18 -10.08
N ALA A 123 0.65 0.96 -9.59
CA ALA A 123 -0.67 0.45 -9.24
C ALA A 123 -1.31 1.27 -8.11
N LEU A 124 -0.55 1.65 -7.07
CA LEU A 124 -1.06 2.50 -5.99
C LEU A 124 -1.47 3.91 -6.50
N LEU A 125 -0.72 4.51 -7.41
CA LEU A 125 -1.12 5.76 -8.07
C LEU A 125 -2.42 5.58 -8.84
N GLY A 126 -2.56 4.49 -9.60
CA GLY A 126 -3.80 4.14 -10.28
C GLY A 126 -4.97 3.94 -9.32
N VAL A 127 -4.75 3.34 -8.14
CA VAL A 127 -5.78 3.20 -7.07
C VAL A 127 -6.30 4.57 -6.66
N ILE A 128 -5.42 5.55 -6.49
CA ILE A 128 -5.79 6.92 -6.10
C ILE A 128 -6.60 7.58 -7.22
N ILE A 129 -6.13 7.50 -8.47
CA ILE A 129 -6.83 8.08 -9.63
C ILE A 129 -8.22 7.44 -9.81
N ALA A 130 -8.30 6.11 -9.78
CA ALA A 130 -9.56 5.38 -9.89
C ALA A 130 -10.51 5.70 -8.72
N ALA A 131 -9.98 5.98 -7.53
CA ALA A 131 -10.79 6.44 -6.40
C ALA A 131 -11.41 7.81 -6.67
N VAL A 132 -10.68 8.77 -7.25
CA VAL A 132 -11.23 10.08 -7.62
C VAL A 132 -12.31 9.94 -8.70
N LEU A 133 -12.03 9.16 -9.75
CA LEU A 133 -12.97 8.92 -10.85
C LEU A 133 -14.24 8.15 -10.43
N ALA A 134 -14.20 7.42 -9.32
CA ALA A 134 -15.39 6.76 -8.78
C ALA A 134 -16.40 7.74 -8.15
N PHE A 135 -16.00 8.99 -7.90
CA PHE A 135 -16.86 10.04 -7.33
C PHE A 135 -17.18 11.18 -8.31
N SER A 136 -16.74 11.07 -9.57
CA SER A 136 -17.08 11.97 -10.69
C SER A 136 -18.22 11.40 -11.51
#